data_AF-A0A7J8X8M1-F1
#
_entry.id   AF-A0A7J8X8M1-F1
#
_cell.length_a   1.000
_cell.length_b   1.000
_cell.length_c   1.000
_cell.angle_alpha   90.00
_cell.angle_beta   90.00
_cell.angle_gamma   90.00
#
_symmetry.space_group_name_H-M   'P 1'
#
loop_
_entity.id
_entity.type
_entity.pdbx_description
1 polymer ?
#
loop_
_entity_poly.entity_id
_entity_poly.type
_entity_poly.pdbx_seq_one_letter_code
_entity_poly.pdbx_strand_id
1 'polypeptide(L)'
;NHFHDFSDLVIPLYITSRQFNGEVQFVVTDNRHWWISKFRGILAKLSRYNIVDIDQERKTHCYPSMIVGLKYHHELGIDQSKSQLSMKDFRQFLRRTYSLKRAKAIKIGDEARKMPRLLIITRRKSRSFTNIDKITRMASSLGYNVVTMEPNLSTSLGSVAETVNSCDVLMGIHGAGLTNMVFLPDNAIVIQIVPLGSIDELAKQDFEQPAMDMELRYLDYKIKAKESSLISKYKADHLIIKDPLSVHKQGWDAVRSVYLDKQNVKLDVKRFRPTLLKALQLLHQ
;
A
#
# COMPACT_ATOMS: atom_id res chain seq x y z
N ASN A 1 -5.52 -10.01 2.93
CA ASN A 1 -6.03 -8.73 2.36
C ASN A 1 -4.92 -8.16 1.47
N HIS A 2 -5.12 -7.07 0.72
CA HIS A 2 -4.10 -6.64 -0.25
C HIS A 2 -2.70 -6.35 0.32
N PHE A 3 -2.62 -5.89 1.58
CA PHE A 3 -1.37 -5.67 2.27
C PHE A 3 -0.64 -6.99 2.51
N HIS A 4 -1.30 -7.94 3.18
CA HIS A 4 -0.77 -9.29 3.42
C HIS A 4 -0.50 -10.07 2.12
N ASP A 5 -1.28 -9.85 1.05
CA ASP A 5 -0.99 -10.46 -0.25
C ASP A 5 0.41 -10.06 -0.74
N PHE A 6 0.84 -8.81 -0.50
CA PHE A 6 2.18 -8.35 -0.85
C PHE A 6 3.24 -8.68 0.21
N SER A 7 2.95 -8.35 1.46
CA SER A 7 3.88 -8.45 2.60
C SER A 7 4.26 -9.89 2.91
N ASP A 8 3.26 -10.78 2.96
CA ASP A 8 3.45 -12.14 3.46
C ASP A 8 3.69 -13.15 2.32
N LEU A 9 3.28 -12.80 1.09
CA LEU A 9 3.31 -13.73 -0.05
C LEU A 9 4.14 -13.20 -1.22
N VAL A 10 3.73 -12.13 -1.91
CA VAL A 10 4.37 -11.75 -3.18
C VAL A 10 5.83 -11.33 -3.00
N ILE A 11 6.15 -10.51 -2.00
CA ILE A 11 7.53 -10.08 -1.74
C ILE A 11 8.38 -11.28 -1.27
N PRO A 12 7.97 -12.08 -0.27
CA PRO A 12 8.69 -13.29 0.12
C PRO A 12 8.88 -14.29 -1.02
N LEU A 13 7.88 -14.46 -1.89
CA LEU A 13 7.98 -15.29 -3.08
C LEU A 13 9.01 -14.73 -4.07
N TYR A 14 9.02 -13.42 -4.30
CA TYR A 14 10.04 -12.75 -5.12
C TYR A 14 11.45 -13.00 -4.55
N ILE A 15 11.67 -12.73 -3.26
CA ILE A 15 12.97 -12.94 -2.60
C ILE A 15 13.44 -14.39 -2.76
N THR A 16 12.53 -15.34 -2.55
CA THR A 16 12.85 -16.78 -2.55
C THR A 16 13.15 -17.31 -3.95
N SER A 17 12.37 -16.86 -4.95
CA SER A 17 12.39 -17.42 -6.31
C SER A 17 13.34 -16.71 -7.27
N ARG A 18 13.67 -15.44 -7.01
CA ARG A 18 14.37 -14.59 -8.00
C ARG A 18 15.72 -15.17 -8.46
N GLN A 19 16.44 -15.84 -7.56
CA GLN A 19 17.73 -16.49 -7.83
C GLN A 19 17.67 -17.57 -8.92
N PHE A 20 16.49 -18.17 -9.16
CA PHE A 20 16.31 -19.22 -10.17
C PHE A 20 15.97 -18.68 -11.56
N ASN A 21 15.76 -17.36 -11.71
CA ASN A 21 15.50 -16.71 -13.00
C ASN A 21 14.38 -17.37 -13.85
N GLY A 22 13.32 -17.85 -13.19
CA GLY A 22 12.20 -18.55 -13.81
C GLY A 22 12.33 -20.07 -13.85
N GLU A 23 13.51 -20.62 -13.58
CA GLU A 23 13.76 -22.07 -13.50
C GLU A 23 13.39 -22.64 -12.12
N VAL A 24 12.15 -22.39 -11.70
CA VAL A 24 11.58 -22.89 -10.45
C VAL A 24 10.10 -23.14 -10.64
N GLN A 25 9.59 -24.29 -10.18
CA GLN A 25 8.17 -24.59 -10.18
C GLN A 25 7.55 -24.27 -8.83
N PHE A 26 6.37 -23.65 -8.83
CA PHE A 26 5.64 -23.38 -7.59
C PHE A 26 4.69 -24.52 -7.28
N VAL A 27 4.84 -25.08 -6.09
CA VAL A 27 3.96 -26.09 -5.50
C VAL A 27 3.23 -25.42 -4.33
N VAL A 28 1.90 -25.41 -4.37
CA VAL A 28 1.04 -24.62 -3.49
C VAL A 28 0.05 -25.53 -2.78
N THR A 29 -0.11 -25.34 -1.48
CA THR A 29 -1.19 -25.87 -0.64
C THR A 29 -2.13 -24.73 -0.24
N ASP A 30 -3.35 -25.03 0.20
CA ASP A 30 -4.42 -24.08 0.50
C ASP A 30 -4.72 -23.15 -0.69
N ASN A 31 -4.66 -23.70 -1.90
CA ASN A 31 -4.68 -22.91 -3.13
C ASN A 31 -5.96 -22.07 -3.28
N ARG A 32 -5.78 -20.77 -3.45
CA ARG A 32 -6.86 -19.81 -3.71
C ARG A 32 -6.80 -19.37 -5.18
N HIS A 33 -7.62 -19.98 -6.04
CA HIS A 33 -7.65 -19.66 -7.49
C HIS A 33 -7.79 -18.16 -7.80
N TRP A 34 -8.58 -17.43 -7.00
CA TRP A 34 -8.74 -15.98 -7.18
C TRP A 34 -7.44 -15.21 -6.95
N TRP A 35 -6.57 -15.67 -6.04
CA TRP A 35 -5.27 -15.04 -5.75
C TRP A 35 -4.29 -15.31 -6.89
N ILE A 36 -4.23 -16.56 -7.37
CA ILE A 36 -3.44 -16.92 -8.55
C ILE A 36 -3.87 -16.10 -9.77
N SER A 37 -5.18 -15.93 -9.98
CA SER A 37 -5.71 -15.09 -11.06
C SER A 37 -5.30 -13.62 -10.91
N LYS A 38 -5.42 -13.06 -9.70
CA LYS A 38 -5.05 -11.67 -9.39
C LYS A 38 -3.56 -11.39 -9.65
N PHE A 39 -2.69 -12.32 -9.28
CA PHE A 39 -1.24 -12.17 -9.36
C PHE A 39 -0.60 -12.89 -10.56
N ARG A 40 -1.42 -13.38 -11.52
CA ARG A 40 -0.97 -14.16 -12.69
C ARG A 40 0.22 -13.52 -13.41
N GLY A 41 0.18 -12.20 -13.63
CA GLY A 41 1.27 -11.49 -14.31
C GLY A 41 2.60 -11.57 -13.56
N ILE A 42 2.58 -11.44 -12.23
CA ILE A 42 3.78 -11.58 -11.39
C ILE A 42 4.26 -13.03 -11.38
N LEU A 43 3.35 -13.98 -11.14
CA LEU A 43 3.68 -15.41 -11.07
C LEU A 43 4.33 -15.91 -12.37
N ALA A 44 3.77 -15.52 -13.53
CA ALA A 44 4.31 -15.87 -14.84
C ALA A 44 5.68 -15.24 -15.14
N LYS A 45 6.11 -14.22 -14.39
CA LYS A 45 7.46 -13.64 -14.49
C LYS A 45 8.44 -14.25 -13.49
N LEU A 46 7.95 -14.94 -12.45
CA LEU A 46 8.79 -15.62 -11.45
C LEU A 46 9.03 -17.09 -11.77
N SER A 47 8.14 -17.74 -12.52
CA SER A 47 8.26 -19.13 -12.93
C SER A 47 7.89 -19.32 -14.40
N ARG A 48 8.64 -20.18 -15.11
CA ARG A 48 8.33 -20.64 -16.48
C ARG A 48 7.42 -21.87 -16.50
N TYR A 49 7.12 -22.44 -15.34
CA TYR A 49 6.36 -23.68 -15.18
C TYR A 49 4.95 -23.40 -14.70
N ASN A 50 4.06 -24.37 -14.91
CA ASN A 50 2.71 -24.31 -14.33
C ASN A 50 2.78 -24.50 -12.81
N ILE A 51 1.91 -23.76 -12.11
CA ILE A 51 1.74 -23.89 -10.66
C ILE A 51 1.02 -25.20 -10.38
N VAL A 52 1.57 -25.98 -9.45
CA VAL A 52 1.00 -27.25 -8.99
C VAL A 52 0.19 -26.98 -7.72
N ASP A 53 -1.09 -27.34 -7.75
CA ASP A 53 -1.95 -27.41 -6.56
C ASP A 53 -1.79 -28.80 -5.95
N ILE A 54 -0.96 -28.91 -4.91
CA ILE A 54 -0.58 -30.22 -4.36
C ILE A 54 -1.74 -30.91 -3.64
N ASP A 55 -2.72 -30.15 -3.14
CA ASP A 55 -3.87 -30.69 -2.42
C ASP A 55 -4.83 -31.43 -3.36
N GLN A 56 -4.80 -31.10 -4.65
CA GLN A 56 -5.61 -31.74 -5.68
C GLN A 56 -4.85 -32.80 -6.48
N GLU A 57 -3.56 -32.98 -6.21
CA GLU A 57 -2.70 -33.86 -6.97
C GLU A 57 -2.82 -35.32 -6.52
N ARG A 58 -2.78 -36.23 -7.49
CA ARG A 58 -2.83 -37.69 -7.24
C ARG A 58 -1.52 -38.40 -7.63
N LYS A 59 -0.63 -37.71 -8.32
CA LYS A 59 0.66 -38.24 -8.77
C LYS A 59 1.79 -37.74 -7.89
N THR A 60 2.83 -38.57 -7.75
CA THR A 60 4.07 -38.16 -7.11
C THR A 60 4.84 -37.21 -8.04
N HIS A 61 5.22 -36.04 -7.51
CA HIS A 61 6.12 -35.10 -8.18
C HIS A 61 7.53 -35.23 -7.58
N CYS A 62 8.53 -35.45 -8.43
CA CYS A 62 9.92 -35.58 -8.01
C CYS A 62 10.73 -34.35 -8.44
N TYR A 63 11.43 -33.72 -7.50
CA TYR A 63 12.29 -32.57 -7.75
C TYR A 63 13.71 -32.86 -7.22
N PRO A 64 14.77 -32.36 -7.89
CA PRO A 64 16.15 -32.54 -7.42
C PRO A 64 16.44 -31.75 -6.13
N SER A 65 15.69 -30.67 -5.87
CA SER A 65 15.75 -29.89 -4.64
C SER A 65 14.41 -29.18 -4.40
N MET A 66 14.15 -28.79 -3.15
CA MET A 66 12.93 -28.09 -2.76
C MET A 66 13.24 -27.08 -1.66
N ILE A 67 12.56 -25.93 -1.71
CA ILE A 67 12.51 -24.95 -0.62
C ILE A 67 11.09 -24.98 -0.07
N VAL A 68 10.96 -25.22 1.24
CA VAL A 68 9.66 -25.20 1.93
C VAL A 68 9.53 -23.88 2.67
N GLY A 69 8.44 -23.17 2.43
CA GLY A 69 8.20 -21.84 2.97
C GLY A 69 8.82 -20.70 2.14
N LEU A 70 8.52 -19.46 2.53
CA LEU A 70 9.01 -18.25 1.87
C LEU A 70 9.95 -17.47 2.80
N LYS A 71 10.96 -16.83 2.21
CA LYS A 71 11.87 -15.93 2.92
C LYS A 71 11.17 -14.60 3.22
N TYR A 72 10.69 -14.44 4.45
CA TYR A 72 10.12 -13.19 4.96
C TYR A 72 11.20 -12.35 5.66
N HIS A 73 11.20 -11.04 5.41
CA HIS A 73 12.16 -10.11 6.02
C HIS A 73 11.48 -9.22 7.06
N HIS A 74 10.52 -8.39 6.62
CA HIS A 74 9.68 -7.52 7.44
C HIS A 74 8.51 -7.00 6.59
N GLU A 75 7.63 -6.21 7.20
CA GLU A 75 6.40 -5.74 6.57
C GLU A 75 6.68 -4.95 5.29
N LEU A 76 6.11 -5.40 4.18
CA LEU A 76 6.14 -4.75 2.87
C LEU A 76 7.56 -4.34 2.39
N GLY A 77 8.60 -5.08 2.82
CA GLY A 77 9.97 -4.66 2.59
C GLY A 77 10.97 -5.80 2.41
N ILE A 78 12.16 -5.42 1.94
CA ILE A 78 13.29 -6.33 1.69
C ILE A 78 14.49 -5.77 2.43
N ASP A 79 14.87 -6.44 3.52
CA ASP A 79 16.10 -6.16 4.27
C ASP A 79 17.36 -6.50 3.45
N GLN A 80 18.08 -5.47 3.01
CA GLN A 80 19.33 -5.60 2.23
C GLN A 80 20.51 -6.15 3.03
N SER A 81 20.44 -6.17 4.37
CA SER A 81 21.48 -6.85 5.17
C SER A 81 21.39 -8.37 5.05
N LYS A 82 20.23 -8.90 4.62
CA LYS A 82 19.93 -10.33 4.48
C LYS A 82 19.85 -10.80 3.03
N SER A 83 19.87 -9.89 2.05
CA SER A 83 19.69 -10.20 0.63
C SER A 83 20.39 -9.19 -0.27
N GLN A 84 20.85 -9.67 -1.43
CA GLN A 84 21.35 -8.81 -2.51
C GLN A 84 20.23 -8.08 -3.26
N LEU A 85 18.96 -8.42 -2.99
CA LEU A 85 17.79 -7.77 -3.54
C LEU A 85 17.33 -6.61 -2.66
N SER A 86 16.71 -5.62 -3.29
CA SER A 86 16.12 -4.45 -2.63
C SER A 86 14.67 -4.24 -3.05
N MET A 87 13.97 -3.36 -2.33
CA MET A 87 12.63 -2.92 -2.74
C MET A 87 12.65 -2.15 -4.07
N LYS A 88 13.77 -1.51 -4.42
CA LYS A 88 14.01 -0.94 -5.75
C LYS A 88 14.00 -2.01 -6.85
N ASP A 89 14.69 -3.13 -6.64
CA ASP A 89 14.69 -4.25 -7.59
C ASP A 89 13.30 -4.84 -7.76
N PHE A 90 12.58 -5.02 -6.65
CA PHE A 90 11.20 -5.51 -6.68
C PHE A 90 10.27 -4.56 -7.45
N ARG A 91 10.34 -3.24 -7.22
CA ARG A 91 9.57 -2.25 -7.98
C ARG A 91 9.97 -2.21 -9.45
N GLN A 92 11.24 -2.39 -9.79
CA GLN A 92 11.67 -2.53 -11.18
C GLN A 92 11.11 -3.80 -11.83
N PHE A 93 11.07 -4.91 -11.10
CA PHE A 93 10.41 -6.14 -11.53
C PHE A 93 8.93 -5.91 -11.83
N LEU A 94 8.17 -5.28 -10.92
CA LEU A 94 6.75 -4.94 -11.14
C LEU A 94 6.55 -4.04 -12.35
N ARG A 95 7.40 -3.03 -12.52
CA ARG A 95 7.36 -2.11 -13.68
C ARG A 95 7.58 -2.84 -15.00
N ARG A 96 8.48 -3.82 -15.06
CA ARG A 96 8.66 -4.68 -16.25
C ARG A 96 7.46 -5.60 -16.46
N THR A 97 6.93 -6.19 -15.38
CA THR A 97 5.78 -7.11 -15.43
C THR A 97 4.53 -6.44 -16.03
N TYR A 98 4.26 -5.19 -15.64
CA TYR A 98 3.09 -4.44 -16.10
C TYR A 98 3.39 -3.38 -17.16
N SER A 99 4.59 -3.39 -17.76
CA SER A 99 5.02 -2.43 -18.80
C SER A 99 4.81 -0.95 -18.41
N LEU A 100 5.07 -0.63 -17.14
CA LEU A 100 4.82 0.69 -16.57
C LEU A 100 5.83 1.71 -17.12
N LYS A 101 5.33 2.78 -17.74
CA LYS A 101 6.17 3.71 -18.51
C LYS A 101 6.91 4.73 -17.64
N ARG A 102 6.36 5.13 -16.49
CA ARG A 102 6.95 6.19 -15.66
C ARG A 102 7.95 5.61 -14.68
N ALA A 103 9.21 5.97 -14.84
CA ALA A 103 10.27 5.64 -13.90
C ALA A 103 10.34 6.62 -12.72
N LYS A 104 10.09 7.92 -12.96
CA LYS A 104 10.22 8.98 -11.94
C LYS A 104 8.97 9.87 -11.88
N ALA A 105 8.65 10.35 -10.68
CA ALA A 105 7.66 11.39 -10.46
C ALA A 105 8.06 12.69 -11.19
N ILE A 106 7.09 13.58 -11.43
CA ILE A 106 7.43 14.86 -12.04
C ILE A 106 8.35 15.68 -11.13
N LYS A 107 9.23 16.46 -11.75
CA LYS A 107 9.87 17.61 -11.12
C LYS A 107 9.18 18.86 -11.65
N ILE A 108 8.62 19.64 -10.75
CA ILE A 108 7.96 20.90 -11.13
C ILE A 108 9.08 21.94 -11.27
N GLY A 109 9.42 22.28 -12.52
CA GLY A 109 10.41 23.29 -12.92
C GLY A 109 9.97 23.97 -14.22
N ASP A 110 10.58 25.11 -14.55
CA ASP A 110 10.07 26.17 -15.46
C ASP A 110 9.58 25.75 -16.86
N GLU A 111 9.92 24.53 -17.32
CA GLU A 111 9.45 24.00 -18.60
C GLU A 111 8.11 23.25 -18.45
N ALA A 112 7.05 24.05 -18.61
CA ALA A 112 5.63 23.71 -18.64
C ALA A 112 4.99 23.37 -17.29
N ARG A 113 3.93 24.12 -16.96
CA ARG A 113 3.01 23.98 -15.81
C ARG A 113 2.30 22.60 -15.78
N LYS A 114 3.03 21.51 -15.60
CA LYS A 114 2.44 20.18 -15.42
C LYS A 114 1.89 20.07 -14.01
N MET A 115 0.56 20.04 -13.92
CA MET A 115 -0.12 19.81 -12.66
C MET A 115 0.18 18.39 -12.14
N PRO A 116 0.70 18.23 -10.91
CA PRO A 116 0.94 16.92 -10.32
C PRO A 116 -0.35 16.13 -10.19
N ARG A 117 -0.28 14.83 -10.47
CA ARG A 117 -1.41 13.92 -10.33
C ARG A 117 -1.47 13.38 -8.92
N LEU A 118 -2.53 13.73 -8.19
CA LEU A 118 -2.83 13.21 -6.85
C LEU A 118 -3.86 12.09 -6.94
N LEU A 119 -3.45 10.88 -6.61
CA LEU A 119 -4.33 9.74 -6.44
C LEU A 119 -4.83 9.67 -4.99
N ILE A 120 -6.15 9.66 -4.80
CA ILE A 120 -6.76 9.42 -3.50
C ILE A 120 -7.37 8.02 -3.49
N ILE A 121 -6.84 7.15 -2.64
CA ILE A 121 -7.39 5.81 -2.39
C ILE A 121 -8.62 5.94 -1.48
N THR A 122 -9.78 5.64 -2.03
CA THR A 122 -11.07 5.69 -1.32
C THR A 122 -11.51 4.30 -0.86
N ARG A 123 -12.45 4.25 0.09
CA ARG A 123 -13.00 3.02 0.66
C ARG A 123 -14.49 3.21 0.93
N ARG A 124 -15.32 2.17 0.73
CA ARG A 124 -16.76 2.22 1.06
C ARG A 124 -17.13 1.85 2.50
N LYS A 125 -16.42 0.89 3.12
CA LYS A 125 -16.86 0.27 4.38
C LYS A 125 -16.28 0.94 5.63
N SER A 126 -15.05 0.59 5.99
CA SER A 126 -14.33 1.12 7.15
C SER A 126 -13.22 2.07 6.72
N ARG A 127 -12.79 2.96 7.63
CA ARG A 127 -11.81 4.05 7.41
C ARG A 127 -12.01 4.72 6.06
N SER A 128 -13.24 5.16 5.79
CA SER A 128 -13.59 5.92 4.60
C SER A 128 -13.49 7.42 4.85
N PHE A 129 -13.24 8.19 3.79
CA PHE A 129 -13.40 9.64 3.82
C PHE A 129 -14.89 10.00 3.70
N THR A 130 -15.43 10.72 4.69
CA THR A 130 -16.84 11.14 4.72
C THR A 130 -17.09 12.50 4.05
N ASN A 131 -16.02 13.17 3.60
CA ASN A 131 -16.07 14.48 2.96
C ASN A 131 -15.14 14.54 1.74
N ILE A 132 -15.06 13.46 0.96
CA ILE A 132 -14.16 13.32 -0.19
C ILE A 132 -14.28 14.49 -1.16
N ASP A 133 -15.49 14.98 -1.45
CA ASP A 133 -15.71 16.12 -2.35
C ASP A 133 -15.04 17.42 -1.88
N LYS A 134 -14.92 17.61 -0.55
CA LYS A 134 -14.22 18.78 0.01
C LYS A 134 -12.70 18.60 -0.13
N ILE A 135 -12.21 17.38 0.01
CA ILE A 135 -10.79 17.04 -0.13
C ILE A 135 -10.37 17.22 -1.59
N THR A 136 -11.13 16.68 -2.54
CA THR A 136 -10.84 16.78 -3.98
C THR A 136 -10.89 18.23 -4.47
N ARG A 137 -11.90 19.01 -4.06
CA ARG A 137 -11.95 20.46 -4.38
C ARG A 137 -10.77 21.24 -3.82
N MET A 138 -10.38 20.96 -2.58
CA MET A 138 -9.24 21.64 -1.95
C MET A 138 -7.91 21.28 -2.62
N ALA A 139 -7.69 20.01 -2.96
CA ALA A 139 -6.51 19.60 -3.71
C ALA A 139 -6.48 20.21 -5.12
N SER A 140 -7.61 20.24 -5.81
CA SER A 140 -7.72 20.86 -7.14
C SER A 140 -7.41 22.36 -7.09
N SER A 141 -7.87 23.08 -6.07
CA SER A 141 -7.56 24.51 -5.90
C SER A 141 -6.10 24.79 -5.51
N LEU A 142 -5.33 23.76 -5.16
CA LEU A 142 -3.88 23.82 -4.97
C LEU A 142 -3.10 23.51 -6.24
N GLY A 143 -3.77 23.17 -7.36
CA GLY A 143 -3.12 22.85 -8.64
C GLY A 143 -2.84 21.35 -8.84
N TYR A 144 -3.46 20.45 -8.07
CA TYR A 144 -3.41 19.02 -8.34
C TYR A 144 -4.43 18.61 -9.40
N ASN A 145 -4.03 17.70 -10.29
CA ASN A 145 -4.98 16.90 -11.06
C ASN A 145 -5.39 15.68 -10.21
N VAL A 146 -6.60 15.70 -9.66
CA VAL A 146 -7.04 14.71 -8.66
C VAL A 146 -7.71 13.52 -9.34
N VAL A 147 -7.27 12.32 -8.99
CA VAL A 147 -7.87 11.03 -9.39
C VAL A 147 -8.29 10.29 -8.12
N THR A 148 -9.48 9.70 -8.11
CA THR A 148 -9.92 8.82 -7.03
C THR A 148 -9.94 7.37 -7.52
N MET A 149 -9.59 6.43 -6.65
CA MET A 149 -9.63 5.01 -6.96
C MET A 149 -10.07 4.21 -5.75
N GLU A 150 -10.92 3.22 -5.98
CA GLU A 150 -11.31 2.22 -4.99
C GLU A 150 -10.97 0.82 -5.51
N PRO A 151 -9.74 0.33 -5.29
CA PRO A 151 -9.37 -1.02 -5.68
C PRO A 151 -10.23 -2.04 -4.96
N ASN A 152 -10.80 -2.99 -5.70
CA ASN A 152 -11.53 -4.12 -5.16
C ASN A 152 -11.00 -5.43 -5.77
N LEU A 153 -11.54 -6.58 -5.32
CA LEU A 153 -11.06 -7.90 -5.73
C LEU A 153 -11.23 -8.19 -7.23
N SER A 154 -12.19 -7.54 -7.92
CA SER A 154 -12.40 -7.70 -9.37
C SER A 154 -11.60 -6.72 -10.21
N THR A 155 -10.89 -5.77 -9.59
CA THR A 155 -10.07 -4.81 -10.33
C THR A 155 -8.77 -5.49 -10.78
N SER A 156 -8.48 -5.44 -12.09
CA SER A 156 -7.22 -5.95 -12.63
C SER A 156 -6.02 -5.25 -11.99
N LEU A 157 -5.08 -6.04 -11.45
CA LEU A 157 -3.87 -5.50 -10.83
C LEU A 157 -3.02 -4.68 -11.83
N GLY A 158 -3.04 -5.05 -13.11
CA GLY A 158 -2.36 -4.28 -14.17
C GLY A 158 -2.96 -2.89 -14.37
N SER A 159 -4.29 -2.77 -14.39
CA SER A 159 -4.98 -1.47 -14.51
C SER A 159 -4.75 -0.58 -13.28
N VAL A 160 -4.72 -1.18 -12.08
CA VAL A 160 -4.33 -0.47 -10.85
C VAL A 160 -2.89 0.01 -10.95
N ALA A 161 -1.97 -0.85 -11.37
CA ALA A 161 -0.56 -0.52 -11.52
C ALA A 161 -0.34 0.64 -12.51
N GLU A 162 -1.02 0.63 -13.66
CA GLU A 162 -0.98 1.70 -14.66
C GLU A 162 -1.50 3.03 -14.09
N THR A 163 -2.64 2.98 -13.40
CA THR A 163 -3.25 4.18 -12.79
C THR A 163 -2.34 4.77 -11.72
N VAL A 164 -1.80 3.94 -10.83
CA VAL A 164 -0.90 4.39 -9.76
C VAL A 164 0.42 4.91 -10.33
N ASN A 165 1.02 4.21 -11.30
CA ASN A 165 2.26 4.65 -11.94
C ASN A 165 2.12 5.98 -12.67
N SER A 166 0.90 6.33 -13.09
CA SER A 166 0.60 7.63 -13.70
C SER A 166 0.63 8.80 -12.71
N CYS A 167 0.64 8.56 -11.40
CA CYS A 167 0.49 9.58 -10.36
C CYS A 167 1.81 9.99 -9.70
N ASP A 168 1.85 11.21 -9.17
CA ASP A 168 3.02 11.80 -8.50
C ASP A 168 2.88 11.79 -6.99
N VAL A 169 1.63 11.77 -6.52
CA VAL A 169 1.27 11.68 -5.11
C VAL A 169 0.17 10.63 -4.95
N LEU A 170 0.31 9.74 -3.97
CA LEU A 170 -0.72 8.81 -3.53
C LEU A 170 -1.11 9.14 -2.10
N MET A 171 -2.40 9.30 -1.85
CA MET A 171 -2.95 9.61 -0.54
C MET A 171 -4.01 8.58 -0.16
N GLY A 172 -4.05 8.19 1.12
CA GLY A 172 -5.10 7.32 1.62
C GLY A 172 -5.09 7.25 3.14
N ILE A 173 -6.20 6.78 3.72
CA ILE A 173 -6.23 6.44 5.15
C ILE A 173 -5.47 5.13 5.35
N HIS A 174 -4.66 5.08 6.40
CA HIS A 174 -3.87 3.91 6.79
C HIS A 174 -4.66 2.60 6.61
N GLY A 175 -4.10 1.68 5.83
CA GLY A 175 -4.66 0.37 5.53
C GLY A 175 -4.24 -0.15 4.16
N ALA A 176 -4.70 -1.36 3.83
CA ALA A 176 -4.26 -2.15 2.67
C ALA A 176 -4.39 -1.49 1.29
N GLY A 177 -5.12 -0.37 1.18
CA GLY A 177 -5.15 0.42 -0.04
C GLY A 177 -3.82 1.12 -0.34
N LEU A 178 -3.06 1.52 0.69
CA LEU A 178 -1.77 2.21 0.55
C LEU A 178 -0.67 1.30 0.00
N THR A 179 -0.81 -0.03 0.12
CA THR A 179 0.10 -1.02 -0.49
C THR A 179 0.33 -0.79 -1.98
N ASN A 180 -0.63 -0.17 -2.68
CA ASN A 180 -0.49 0.19 -4.08
C ASN A 180 0.68 1.14 -4.36
N MET A 181 1.28 1.77 -3.35
CA MET A 181 2.49 2.58 -3.48
C MET A 181 3.66 1.83 -4.15
N VAL A 182 3.68 0.50 -4.13
CA VAL A 182 4.66 -0.33 -4.87
C VAL A 182 4.69 -0.02 -6.37
N PHE A 183 3.60 0.53 -6.94
CA PHE A 183 3.51 0.86 -8.37
C PHE A 183 3.80 2.33 -8.70
N LEU A 184 4.00 3.18 -7.70
CA LEU A 184 4.36 4.58 -7.93
C LEU A 184 5.68 4.68 -8.68
N PRO A 185 5.96 5.78 -9.39
CA PRO A 185 7.29 6.07 -9.90
C PRO A 185 8.23 6.55 -8.79
N ASP A 186 9.55 6.47 -9.00
CA ASP A 186 10.56 6.87 -8.00
C ASP A 186 10.42 8.36 -7.66
N ASN A 187 10.72 8.74 -6.41
CA ASN A 187 10.52 10.08 -5.85
C ASN A 187 9.05 10.56 -5.74
N ALA A 188 8.07 9.71 -6.07
CA ALA A 188 6.68 10.02 -5.78
C ALA A 188 6.44 10.12 -4.26
N ILE A 189 5.34 10.76 -3.90
CA ILE A 189 5.03 11.05 -2.50
C ILE A 189 3.86 10.19 -2.03
N VAL A 190 4.01 9.52 -0.90
CA VAL A 190 2.94 8.84 -0.19
C VAL A 190 2.48 9.74 0.96
N ILE A 191 1.18 10.03 1.02
CA ILE A 191 0.53 10.76 2.11
C ILE A 191 -0.38 9.80 2.87
N GLN A 192 0.01 9.44 4.08
CA GLN A 192 -0.77 8.58 4.94
C GLN A 192 -1.60 9.38 5.92
N ILE A 193 -2.93 9.25 5.83
CA ILE A 193 -3.82 9.74 6.87
C ILE A 193 -3.86 8.70 7.98
N VAL A 194 -3.32 9.06 9.15
CA VAL A 194 -3.21 8.19 10.32
C VAL A 194 -4.48 8.36 11.17
N PRO A 195 -5.35 7.33 11.25
CA PRO A 195 -6.54 7.34 12.10
C PRO A 195 -6.25 7.62 13.60
N LEU A 196 -7.29 7.93 14.36
CA LEU A 196 -7.21 7.99 15.83
C LEU A 196 -6.91 6.58 16.37
N GLY A 197 -6.16 6.50 17.47
CA GLY A 197 -5.99 5.25 18.21
C GLY A 197 -4.56 4.91 18.62
N SER A 198 -3.62 5.87 18.63
CA SER A 198 -2.20 5.60 18.90
C SER A 198 -1.62 4.50 18.00
N ILE A 199 -1.91 4.60 16.70
CA ILE A 199 -1.50 3.64 15.66
C ILE A 199 -0.25 4.12 14.92
N ASP A 200 0.47 5.09 15.50
CA ASP A 200 1.63 5.76 14.93
C ASP A 200 2.75 4.76 14.59
N GLU A 201 3.01 3.81 15.48
CA GLU A 201 4.03 2.79 15.27
C GLU A 201 3.65 1.81 14.15
N LEU A 202 2.39 1.39 14.10
CA LEU A 202 1.87 0.57 13.00
C LEU A 202 1.93 1.33 11.67
N ALA A 203 1.57 2.61 11.69
CA ALA A 203 1.67 3.46 10.51
C ALA A 203 3.11 3.55 9.97
N LYS A 204 4.08 3.65 10.88
CA LYS A 204 5.49 3.73 10.54
C LYS A 204 6.03 2.42 9.96
N GLN A 205 5.74 1.30 10.62
CA GLN A 205 6.20 -0.03 10.20
C GLN A 205 5.56 -0.47 8.88
N ASP A 206 4.25 -0.23 8.71
CA ASP A 206 3.52 -0.70 7.54
C ASP A 206 3.81 0.11 6.27
N PHE A 207 4.12 1.41 6.39
CA PHE A 207 4.14 2.31 5.23
C PHE A 207 5.21 3.41 5.22
N GLU A 208 5.65 3.96 6.37
CA GLU A 208 6.73 4.96 6.37
C GLU A 208 8.07 4.34 5.99
N GLN A 209 8.49 3.30 6.72
CA GLN A 209 9.72 2.58 6.44
C GLN A 209 9.70 1.93 5.04
N PRO A 210 8.63 1.20 4.65
CA PRO A 210 8.54 0.64 3.30
C PRO A 210 8.55 1.71 2.20
N ALA A 211 7.97 2.90 2.41
CA ALA A 211 8.05 3.97 1.42
C ALA A 211 9.50 4.45 1.22
N MET A 212 10.28 4.58 2.30
CA MET A 212 11.70 4.94 2.21
C MET A 212 12.53 3.87 1.47
N ASP A 213 12.33 2.59 1.80
CA ASP A 213 13.00 1.47 1.12
C ASP A 213 12.65 1.41 -0.38
N MET A 214 11.46 1.90 -0.73
CA MET A 214 10.98 2.02 -2.10
C MET A 214 11.46 3.27 -2.84
N GLU A 215 12.40 4.08 -2.32
CA GLU A 215 12.79 5.37 -2.93
C GLU A 215 11.61 6.34 -3.16
N LEU A 216 10.61 6.28 -2.26
CA LEU A 216 9.49 7.21 -2.22
C LEU A 216 9.70 8.23 -1.11
N ARG A 217 9.04 9.37 -1.24
CA ARG A 217 8.96 10.37 -0.16
C ARG A 217 7.69 10.12 0.64
N TYR A 218 7.75 10.30 1.95
CA TYR A 218 6.65 10.01 2.84
C TYR A 218 6.21 11.25 3.63
N LEU A 219 4.90 11.41 3.79
CA LEU A 219 4.27 12.38 4.68
C LEU A 219 3.14 11.68 5.44
N ASP A 220 2.98 11.99 6.71
CA ASP A 220 1.81 11.58 7.48
C ASP A 220 0.92 12.76 7.85
N TYR A 221 -0.35 12.47 8.12
CA TYR A 221 -1.26 13.40 8.75
C TYR A 221 -2.07 12.66 9.82
N LYS A 222 -1.77 12.98 11.08
CA LYS A 222 -2.46 12.43 12.24
C LYS A 222 -3.76 13.19 12.47
N ILE A 223 -4.88 12.47 12.38
CA ILE A 223 -6.19 13.09 12.58
C ILE A 223 -6.39 13.45 14.05
N LYS A 224 -7.17 14.51 14.30
CA LYS A 224 -7.68 14.82 15.65
C LYS A 224 -8.97 14.03 15.91
N ALA A 225 -9.33 13.90 17.19
CA ALA A 225 -10.59 13.26 17.60
C ALA A 225 -11.82 13.84 16.87
N LYS A 226 -11.85 15.16 16.63
CA LYS A 226 -12.95 15.83 15.90
C LYS A 226 -13.08 15.41 14.43
N GLU A 227 -12.04 14.86 13.83
CA GLU A 227 -12.03 14.33 12.46
C GLU A 227 -12.40 12.84 12.42
N SER A 228 -12.47 12.17 13.57
CA SER A 228 -12.88 10.78 13.67
C SER A 228 -14.39 10.67 13.85
N SER A 229 -15.03 9.72 13.17
CA SER A 229 -16.44 9.38 13.44
C SER A 229 -16.66 8.83 14.85
N LEU A 230 -15.61 8.42 15.56
CA LEU A 230 -15.71 7.92 16.94
C LEU A 230 -16.24 8.99 17.90
N ILE A 231 -16.02 10.29 17.62
CA ILE A 231 -16.52 11.39 18.44
C ILE A 231 -18.05 11.49 18.48
N SER A 232 -18.73 10.91 17.49
CA SER A 232 -20.21 10.82 17.47
C SER A 232 -20.74 9.58 18.21
N LYS A 233 -19.88 8.58 18.45
CA LYS A 233 -20.23 7.31 19.08
C LYS A 233 -19.88 7.29 20.57
N TYR A 234 -18.84 8.03 20.95
CA TYR A 234 -18.30 8.08 22.29
C TYR A 234 -18.20 9.53 22.76
N LYS A 235 -18.49 9.75 24.04
CA LYS A 235 -18.27 11.06 24.68
C LYS A 235 -16.78 11.42 24.63
N ALA A 236 -16.47 12.71 24.68
CA ALA A 236 -15.09 13.20 24.55
C ALA A 236 -14.16 12.72 25.69
N ASP A 237 -14.72 12.43 26.85
CA ASP A 237 -14.04 11.91 28.05
C ASP A 237 -13.91 10.38 28.06
N HIS A 238 -14.54 9.68 27.11
CA HIS A 238 -14.48 8.22 27.02
C HIS A 238 -13.04 7.72 26.75
N LEU A 239 -12.64 6.61 27.37
CA LEU A 239 -11.27 6.06 27.29
C LEU A 239 -10.79 5.84 25.85
N ILE A 240 -11.66 5.37 24.96
CA ILE A 240 -11.36 5.23 23.51
C ILE A 240 -10.85 6.53 22.86
N ILE A 241 -11.28 7.69 23.36
CA ILE A 241 -10.86 9.00 22.85
C ILE A 241 -9.67 9.54 23.64
N LYS A 242 -9.71 9.44 24.97
CA LYS A 242 -8.76 10.09 25.89
C LYS A 242 -7.49 9.28 26.13
N ASP A 243 -7.60 7.96 26.20
CA ASP A 243 -6.49 7.05 26.46
C ASP A 243 -6.56 5.82 25.53
N PRO A 244 -6.15 5.97 24.26
CA PRO A 244 -6.17 4.87 23.33
C PRO A 244 -5.32 3.66 23.76
N LEU A 245 -4.26 3.87 24.55
CA LEU A 245 -3.38 2.80 25.02
C LEU A 245 -4.10 1.82 25.96
N SER A 246 -5.15 2.25 26.65
CA SER A 246 -6.02 1.34 27.41
C SER A 246 -6.71 0.28 26.54
N VAL A 247 -6.99 0.60 25.27
CA VAL A 247 -7.55 -0.35 24.29
C VAL A 247 -6.46 -1.27 23.75
N HIS A 248 -5.23 -0.76 23.57
CA HIS A 248 -4.07 -1.60 23.20
C HIS A 248 -3.79 -2.70 24.24
N LYS A 249 -3.94 -2.39 25.53
CA LYS A 249 -3.82 -3.38 26.62
C LYS A 249 -4.85 -4.53 26.54
N GLN A 250 -5.94 -4.35 25.80
CA GLN A 250 -6.96 -5.38 25.57
C GLN A 250 -6.63 -6.28 24.37
N GLY A 251 -5.50 -6.04 23.70
CA GLY A 251 -5.02 -6.85 22.59
C GLY A 251 -5.40 -6.31 21.21
N TRP A 252 -4.83 -6.94 20.17
CA TRP A 252 -4.95 -6.49 18.79
C TRP A 252 -6.39 -6.46 18.26
N ASP A 253 -7.22 -7.44 18.63
CA ASP A 253 -8.60 -7.50 18.16
C ASP A 253 -9.42 -6.28 18.62
N ALA A 254 -9.16 -5.76 19.83
CA ALA A 254 -9.80 -4.56 20.33
C ALA A 254 -9.36 -3.32 19.55
N VAL A 255 -8.04 -3.17 19.31
CA VAL A 255 -7.46 -2.08 18.50
C VAL A 255 -8.04 -2.09 17.09
N ARG A 256 -8.02 -3.24 16.42
CA ARG A 256 -8.58 -3.42 15.07
C ARG A 256 -10.06 -3.04 15.04
N SER A 257 -10.85 -3.62 15.94
CA SER A 257 -12.30 -3.40 16.00
C SER A 257 -12.64 -1.91 16.19
N VAL A 258 -11.98 -1.24 17.13
CA VAL A 258 -12.31 0.14 17.50
C VAL A 258 -11.74 1.14 16.48
N TYR A 259 -10.43 1.10 16.24
CA TYR A 259 -9.74 2.16 15.51
C TYR A 259 -9.61 1.89 14.00
N LEU A 260 -9.68 0.63 13.57
CA LEU A 260 -9.53 0.27 12.16
C LEU A 260 -10.87 -0.11 11.49
N ASP A 261 -11.82 -0.67 12.21
CA ASP A 261 -13.08 -1.13 11.61
C ASP A 261 -14.24 -0.16 11.85
N LYS A 262 -14.34 0.45 13.04
CA LYS A 262 -15.49 1.27 13.45
C LYS A 262 -15.30 2.78 13.29
N GLN A 263 -14.20 3.20 12.69
CA GLN A 263 -13.82 4.60 12.47
C GLN A 263 -13.83 4.95 10.98
N ASN A 264 -14.45 6.09 10.66
CA ASN A 264 -14.32 6.82 9.39
C ASN A 264 -13.76 8.22 9.67
N VAL A 265 -13.26 8.89 8.62
CA VAL A 265 -12.55 10.17 8.74
C VAL A 265 -13.33 11.28 8.04
N LYS A 266 -13.59 12.37 8.75
CA LYS A 266 -14.03 13.65 8.21
C LYS A 266 -12.85 14.62 8.26
N LEU A 267 -12.07 14.65 7.19
CA LEU A 267 -10.79 15.35 7.17
C LEU A 267 -11.00 16.87 7.28
N ASP A 268 -10.32 17.52 8.22
CA ASP A 268 -10.31 18.97 8.32
C ASP A 268 -9.41 19.54 7.20
N VAL A 269 -10.05 19.93 6.09
CA VAL A 269 -9.34 20.42 4.90
C VAL A 269 -8.50 21.67 5.17
N LYS A 270 -8.83 22.48 6.18
CA LYS A 270 -8.02 23.66 6.53
C LYS A 270 -6.73 23.23 7.21
N ARG A 271 -6.82 22.27 8.15
CA ARG A 271 -5.63 21.70 8.82
C ARG A 271 -4.81 20.79 7.92
N PHE A 272 -5.43 20.13 6.95
CA PHE A 272 -4.74 19.23 6.03
C PHE A 272 -4.06 19.95 4.87
N ARG A 273 -4.52 21.16 4.50
CA ARG A 273 -3.97 21.97 3.40
C ARG A 273 -2.43 22.11 3.45
N PRO A 274 -1.77 22.37 4.59
CA PRO A 274 -0.31 22.44 4.66
C PRO A 274 0.40 21.15 4.25
N THR A 275 -0.17 19.97 4.49
CA THR A 275 0.41 18.69 4.07
C THR A 275 0.47 18.58 2.54
N LEU A 276 -0.61 18.97 1.85
CA LEU A 276 -0.61 19.01 0.38
C LEU A 276 0.34 20.08 -0.18
N LEU A 277 0.41 21.26 0.44
CA LEU A 277 1.41 22.26 0.05
C LEU A 277 2.85 21.76 0.24
N LYS A 278 3.11 21.01 1.32
CA LYS A 278 4.41 20.38 1.54
C LYS A 278 4.73 19.34 0.46
N ALA A 279 3.75 18.55 0.06
CA ALA A 279 3.92 17.61 -1.05
C ALA A 279 4.26 18.33 -2.37
N LEU A 280 3.60 19.45 -2.70
CA LEU A 280 3.99 20.28 -3.85
C LEU A 280 5.42 20.78 -3.73
N GLN A 281 5.82 21.27 -2.56
CA GLN A 281 7.19 21.75 -2.32
C GLN A 281 8.22 20.64 -2.57
N LEU A 282 7.94 19.40 -2.17
CA LEU A 282 8.83 18.26 -2.41
C LEU A 282 8.96 17.96 -3.90
N LEU A 283 7.91 18.13 -4.71
CA LEU A 283 7.98 17.94 -6.16
C LEU A 283 8.74 19.06 -6.89
N HIS A 284 9.01 20.21 -6.25
CA HIS A 284 9.88 21.25 -6.78
C HIS A 284 11.39 20.94 -6.61
N GLN A 285 11.76 19.87 -5.87
CA GLN A 285 13.15 19.45 -5.60
C GLN A 285 13.54 18.22 -6.43
#